data_AF-A0A918F4E4-F1
#
_entry.id   AF-A0A918F4E4-F1
#
_cell.length_a   1.000
_cell.length_b   1.000
_cell.length_c   1.000
_cell.angle_alpha   90.00
_cell.angle_beta   90.00
_cell.angle_gamma   90.00
#
_symmetry.space_group_name_H-M   'P 1'
#
loop_
_entity.id
_entity.type
_entity.pdbx_description
1 polymer ?
#
loop_
_entity_poly.entity_id
_entity_poly.type
_entity_poly.pdbx_seq_one_letter_code
_entity_poly.pdbx_strand_id
1 'polypeptide(L)'
;MKEQQLRPTQIPLNDLATTYVQAGETLFLAIHDDIAARVRLAHPDAEHLEVSFDANGDVRLHGVWSAQDSAIGSCRLLYAPHDDPEQSWRDGPLDIDELVTDLDRVLTGAFLHRWGVVEPHPVYEHRDRRWITLPPADRAATVAAIVRRHVPDAESLICRFEATHRGVAVGFEQITLHCGERVNIPCPRCSPESDDNPWPHDVSHELARLLAQLYALPHLRSRHLTPCMDVASEHEGQLWQLVFPYREPASAGAAHH
;
A
#
# COMPACT_ATOMS: atom_id res chain seq x y z
N MET A 1 10.23 -19.43 33.92
CA MET A 1 8.75 -19.39 33.83
C MET A 1 8.37 -19.88 32.45
N LYS A 2 7.54 -20.93 32.32
CA LYS A 2 7.05 -21.40 31.02
C LYS A 2 5.82 -20.57 30.67
N GLU A 3 5.87 -19.81 29.59
CA GLU A 3 4.68 -19.18 29.01
C GLU A 3 3.70 -20.29 28.61
N GLN A 4 2.57 -20.35 29.31
CA GLN A 4 1.48 -21.23 28.92
C GLN A 4 0.85 -20.63 27.67
N GLN A 5 1.08 -21.25 26.52
CA GLN A 5 0.30 -21.00 25.30
C GLN A 5 -1.18 -21.30 25.62
N LEU A 6 -1.97 -20.23 25.76
CA LEU A 6 -3.41 -20.31 25.94
C LEU A 6 -4.03 -21.01 24.72
N ARG A 7 -4.93 -21.96 24.97
CA ARG A 7 -5.68 -22.62 23.89
C ARG A 7 -6.63 -21.58 23.25
N PRO A 8 -6.93 -21.66 21.94
CA PRO A 8 -7.82 -20.71 21.25
C PRO A 8 -9.18 -20.52 21.93
N THR A 9 -9.67 -21.53 22.65
CA THR A 9 -10.93 -21.52 23.41
C THR A 9 -10.88 -20.74 24.72
N GLN A 10 -9.73 -20.16 25.10
CA GLN A 10 -9.53 -19.39 26.34
C GLN A 10 -9.29 -17.90 26.09
N ILE A 11 -9.30 -17.47 24.83
CA ILE A 11 -9.19 -16.07 24.45
C ILE A 11 -10.55 -15.39 24.67
N PRO A 12 -10.63 -14.24 25.37
CA PRO A 12 -11.86 -13.47 25.47
C PRO A 12 -12.46 -13.23 24.08
N LEU A 13 -13.79 -13.35 23.93
CA LEU A 13 -14.45 -13.29 22.61
C LEU A 13 -14.11 -12.03 21.79
N ASN A 14 -13.86 -10.91 22.46
CA ASN A 14 -13.44 -9.66 21.82
C ASN A 14 -12.02 -9.77 21.23
N ASP A 15 -11.09 -10.39 21.93
CA ASP A 15 -9.72 -10.59 21.47
C ASP A 15 -9.66 -11.60 20.31
N LEU A 16 -10.54 -12.61 20.34
CA LEU A 16 -10.72 -13.57 19.25
C LEU A 16 -11.28 -12.88 17.99
N ALA A 17 -12.30 -12.02 18.16
CA ALA A 17 -12.90 -11.27 17.07
C ALA A 17 -11.89 -10.29 16.43
N THR A 18 -11.10 -9.58 17.25
CA THR A 18 -10.03 -8.70 16.75
C THR A 18 -8.95 -9.49 16.00
N THR A 19 -8.54 -10.65 16.53
CA THR A 19 -7.56 -11.52 15.86
C THR A 19 -8.08 -12.02 14.51
N TYR A 20 -9.36 -12.39 14.43
CA TYR A 20 -9.98 -12.85 13.18
C TYR A 20 -10.04 -11.73 12.14
N VAL A 21 -10.42 -10.51 12.54
CA VAL A 21 -10.44 -9.34 11.66
C VAL A 21 -9.04 -9.01 11.14
N GLN A 22 -8.03 -9.01 12.02
CA GLN A 22 -6.65 -8.79 11.63
C GLN A 22 -6.13 -9.85 10.66
N ALA A 23 -6.45 -11.13 10.90
CA ALA A 23 -6.09 -12.21 9.98
C ALA A 23 -6.74 -12.04 8.60
N GLY A 24 -8.01 -11.61 8.57
CA GLY A 24 -8.71 -11.27 7.32
C GLY A 24 -8.06 -10.09 6.59
N GLU A 25 -7.67 -9.04 7.31
CA GLU A 25 -6.98 -7.87 6.73
C GLU A 25 -5.58 -8.23 6.19
N THR A 26 -4.83 -9.07 6.89
CA THR A 26 -3.53 -9.57 6.40
C THR A 26 -3.71 -10.45 5.17
N LEU A 27 -4.70 -11.34 5.16
CA LEU A 27 -4.99 -12.19 4.01
C LEU A 27 -5.38 -11.34 2.78
N PHE A 28 -6.24 -10.33 2.97
CA PHE A 28 -6.59 -9.36 1.94
C PHE A 28 -5.34 -8.72 1.32
N LEU A 29 -4.45 -8.17 2.14
CA LEU A 29 -3.24 -7.50 1.64
C LEU A 29 -2.28 -8.47 0.94
N ALA A 30 -2.17 -9.71 1.43
CA ALA A 30 -1.32 -10.72 0.83
C ALA A 30 -1.83 -11.16 -0.55
N ILE A 31 -3.14 -11.39 -0.70
CA ILE A 31 -3.72 -11.73 -2.01
C ILE A 31 -3.63 -10.52 -2.95
N HIS A 32 -3.83 -9.30 -2.44
CA HIS A 32 -3.65 -8.09 -3.24
C HIS A 32 -2.22 -7.92 -3.76
N ASP A 33 -1.20 -8.27 -2.96
CA ASP A 33 0.20 -8.31 -3.40
C ASP A 33 0.46 -9.38 -4.46
N ASP A 34 -0.11 -10.56 -4.30
CA ASP A 34 0.00 -11.64 -5.26
C ASP A 34 -0.64 -11.29 -6.61
N ILE A 35 -1.85 -10.71 -6.58
CA ILE A 35 -2.53 -10.17 -7.75
C ILE A 35 -1.65 -9.14 -8.44
N ALA A 36 -1.11 -8.18 -7.69
CA ALA A 36 -0.25 -7.14 -8.25
C ALA A 36 1.02 -7.71 -8.88
N ALA A 37 1.62 -8.73 -8.27
CA ALA A 37 2.80 -9.39 -8.79
C ALA A 37 2.49 -10.14 -10.10
N ARG A 38 1.42 -10.94 -10.15
CA ARG A 38 0.99 -11.66 -11.36
C ARG A 38 0.66 -10.70 -12.50
N VAL A 39 -0.11 -9.65 -12.21
CA VAL A 39 -0.46 -8.63 -13.20
C VAL A 39 0.78 -7.94 -13.75
N ARG A 40 1.74 -7.55 -12.90
CA ARG A 40 2.99 -6.90 -13.37
C ARG A 40 3.95 -7.84 -14.10
N LEU A 41 3.85 -9.14 -13.87
CA LEU A 41 4.60 -10.14 -14.63
C LEU A 41 4.16 -10.15 -16.10
N ALA A 42 2.86 -9.94 -16.36
CA ALA A 42 2.30 -9.78 -17.70
C ALA A 42 2.38 -8.35 -18.24
N HIS A 43 2.16 -7.36 -17.38
CA HIS A 43 2.05 -5.93 -17.70
C HIS A 43 2.89 -5.09 -16.71
N PRO A 44 4.20 -4.92 -16.93
CA PRO A 44 5.11 -4.28 -15.96
C PRO A 44 4.69 -2.88 -15.49
N ASP A 45 4.05 -2.11 -16.36
CA ASP A 45 3.60 -0.74 -16.09
C ASP A 45 2.22 -0.65 -15.41
N ALA A 46 1.63 -1.79 -15.01
CA ALA A 46 0.29 -1.82 -14.41
C ALA A 46 0.24 -1.20 -13.01
N GLU A 47 -0.73 -0.30 -12.82
CA GLU A 47 -0.99 0.37 -11.54
C GLU A 47 -2.44 0.27 -11.08
N HIS A 48 -3.40 0.10 -11.99
CA HIS A 48 -4.81 -0.01 -11.62
C HIS A 48 -5.50 -1.19 -12.32
N LEU A 49 -6.41 -1.84 -11.58
CA LEU A 49 -7.41 -2.72 -12.14
C LEU A 49 -8.74 -1.99 -12.21
N GLU A 50 -9.42 -2.01 -13.34
CA GLU A 50 -10.78 -1.50 -13.47
C GLU A 50 -11.75 -2.66 -13.27
N VAL A 51 -12.60 -2.55 -12.25
CA VAL A 51 -13.58 -3.59 -11.90
C VAL A 51 -14.98 -3.03 -11.74
N SER A 52 -15.99 -3.88 -11.87
CA SER A 52 -17.36 -3.63 -11.41
C SER A 52 -17.85 -4.76 -10.51
N PHE A 53 -18.89 -4.49 -9.74
CA PHE A 53 -19.60 -5.50 -8.97
C PHE A 53 -21.00 -5.66 -9.55
N ASP A 54 -21.42 -6.89 -9.79
CA ASP A 54 -22.80 -7.13 -10.22
C ASP A 54 -23.76 -7.21 -9.03
N ALA A 55 -25.04 -7.48 -9.31
CA ALA A 55 -26.10 -7.51 -8.29
C ALA A 55 -25.90 -8.61 -7.22
N ASN A 56 -25.12 -9.65 -7.52
CA ASN A 56 -24.77 -10.71 -6.58
C ASN A 56 -23.51 -10.37 -5.78
N GLY A 57 -22.81 -9.30 -6.14
CA GLY A 57 -21.52 -8.91 -5.57
C GLY A 57 -20.33 -9.55 -6.28
N ASP A 58 -20.56 -10.26 -7.40
CA ASP A 58 -19.51 -10.90 -8.17
C ASP A 58 -18.71 -9.82 -8.93
N VAL A 59 -17.39 -9.97 -8.91
CA VAL A 59 -16.44 -9.04 -9.51
C VAL A 59 -16.33 -9.33 -11.00
N ARG A 60 -16.32 -8.25 -11.79
CA ARG A 60 -15.93 -8.32 -13.21
C ARG A 60 -14.76 -7.39 -13.45
N LEU A 61 -13.72 -7.92 -14.09
CA LEU A 61 -12.59 -7.15 -14.58
C LEU A 61 -12.96 -6.52 -15.93
N HIS A 62 -12.66 -5.23 -16.10
CA HIS A 62 -12.87 -4.48 -17.35
C HIS A 62 -11.55 -4.04 -17.99
N GLY A 63 -10.48 -3.92 -17.19
CA GLY A 63 -9.19 -3.58 -17.74
C GLY A 63 -8.06 -3.54 -16.72
N VAL A 64 -6.83 -3.60 -17.25
CA VAL A 64 -5.59 -3.31 -16.54
C VAL A 64 -5.04 -2.01 -17.12
N TRP A 65 -4.69 -1.08 -16.25
CA TRP A 65 -4.34 0.29 -16.62
C TRP A 65 -2.99 0.69 -16.07
N SER A 66 -2.27 1.53 -16.81
CA SER A 66 -1.03 2.14 -16.37
C SER A 66 -1.26 3.25 -15.35
N ALA A 67 -0.16 3.76 -14.80
CA ALA A 67 -0.09 5.02 -14.07
C ALA A 67 -0.72 6.18 -14.86
N GLN A 68 -1.21 7.19 -14.13
CA GLN A 68 -1.62 8.47 -14.71
C GLN A 68 -0.40 9.39 -14.89
N ASP A 69 -0.02 9.67 -16.14
CA ASP A 69 1.06 10.61 -16.45
C ASP A 69 0.60 12.08 -16.31
N SER A 70 0.73 12.67 -15.12
CA SER A 70 0.58 14.12 -14.84
C SER A 70 -0.79 14.73 -15.20
N ALA A 71 -0.99 16.02 -14.86
CA ALA A 71 -2.30 16.69 -14.87
C ALA A 71 -3.05 16.75 -16.23
N ILE A 72 -2.45 16.30 -17.34
CA ILE A 72 -3.06 16.29 -18.69
C ILE A 72 -2.86 14.94 -19.42
N GLY A 73 -2.12 13.97 -18.86
CA GLY A 73 -1.96 12.64 -19.46
C GLY A 73 -3.05 11.68 -18.99
N SER A 74 -3.61 10.90 -19.92
CA SER A 74 -4.59 9.86 -19.62
C SER A 74 -3.90 8.54 -19.31
N CYS A 75 -4.37 7.81 -18.30
CA CYS A 75 -3.98 6.42 -18.07
C CYS A 75 -4.16 5.61 -19.36
N ARG A 76 -3.18 4.76 -19.66
CA ARG A 76 -3.23 3.89 -20.84
C ARG A 76 -3.84 2.55 -20.45
N LEU A 77 -4.83 2.12 -21.24
CA LEU A 77 -5.35 0.76 -21.18
C LEU A 77 -4.26 -0.20 -21.67
N LEU A 78 -3.76 -1.05 -20.78
CA LEU A 78 -2.73 -2.04 -21.07
C LEU A 78 -3.35 -3.36 -21.55
N TYR A 79 -4.49 -3.70 -20.98
CA TYR A 79 -5.23 -4.91 -21.29
C TYR A 79 -6.72 -4.70 -21.01
N ALA A 80 -7.57 -5.26 -21.86
CA ALA A 80 -9.01 -5.34 -21.67
C ALA A 80 -9.40 -6.80 -21.79
N PRO A 81 -10.14 -7.39 -20.83
CA PRO A 81 -10.71 -8.72 -20.99
C PRO A 81 -11.64 -8.78 -22.21
N HIS A 82 -11.65 -9.90 -22.92
CA HIS A 82 -12.54 -10.12 -24.07
C HIS A 82 -13.44 -11.32 -23.74
N ASP A 83 -14.75 -11.21 -24.00
CA ASP A 83 -15.69 -12.31 -23.78
C ASP A 83 -15.60 -13.41 -24.87
N ASP A 84 -14.63 -13.30 -25.78
CA ASP A 84 -14.46 -14.21 -26.91
C ASP A 84 -13.42 -15.31 -26.58
N PRO A 85 -13.86 -16.56 -26.34
CA PRO A 85 -12.94 -17.65 -26.02
C PRO A 85 -11.96 -17.97 -27.15
N GLU A 86 -12.26 -17.58 -28.42
CA GLU A 86 -11.32 -17.71 -29.55
C GLU A 86 -10.17 -16.70 -29.49
N GLN A 87 -10.25 -15.70 -28.60
CA GLN A 87 -9.22 -14.69 -28.37
C GLN A 87 -8.47 -14.87 -27.04
N SER A 88 -8.81 -15.90 -26.24
CA SER A 88 -8.15 -16.20 -24.95
C SER A 88 -6.63 -16.35 -25.01
N TRP A 89 -6.08 -16.77 -26.16
CA TRP A 89 -4.63 -16.84 -26.39
C TRP A 89 -3.94 -15.45 -26.37
N ARG A 90 -4.71 -14.35 -26.47
CA ARG A 90 -4.20 -12.97 -26.38
C ARG A 90 -4.10 -12.45 -24.95
N ASP A 91 -4.67 -13.16 -23.97
CA ASP A 91 -4.60 -12.80 -22.55
C ASP A 91 -3.18 -12.99 -21.98
N GLY A 92 -2.28 -13.60 -22.76
CA GLY A 92 -0.89 -13.76 -22.41
C GLY A 92 -0.71 -14.77 -21.26
N PRO A 93 0.30 -14.59 -20.39
CA PRO A 93 0.53 -15.48 -19.25
C PRO A 93 -0.39 -15.24 -18.05
N LEU A 94 -1.32 -14.27 -18.15
CA LEU A 94 -2.19 -13.90 -17.03
C LEU A 94 -3.48 -14.75 -17.07
N ASP A 95 -3.67 -15.60 -16.06
CA ASP A 95 -4.90 -16.36 -15.88
C ASP A 95 -5.99 -15.44 -15.31
N ILE A 96 -6.89 -14.97 -16.18
CA ILE A 96 -7.94 -14.02 -15.83
C ILE A 96 -9.00 -14.65 -14.94
N ASP A 97 -9.32 -15.92 -15.13
CA ASP A 97 -10.33 -16.61 -14.32
C ASP A 97 -9.83 -16.80 -12.88
N GLU A 98 -8.55 -17.16 -12.71
CA GLU A 98 -7.91 -17.23 -11.39
C GLU A 98 -7.84 -15.83 -10.74
N LEU A 99 -7.47 -14.80 -11.51
CA LEU A 99 -7.41 -13.43 -11.05
C LEU A 99 -8.78 -12.94 -10.57
N VAL A 100 -9.85 -13.15 -11.34
CA VAL A 100 -11.23 -12.77 -10.95
C VAL A 100 -11.66 -13.55 -9.71
N THR A 101 -11.36 -14.84 -9.63
CA THR A 101 -11.66 -15.66 -8.45
C THR A 101 -10.98 -15.11 -7.19
N ASP A 102 -9.72 -14.69 -7.29
CA ASP A 102 -9.00 -14.10 -6.16
C ASP A 102 -9.48 -12.69 -5.83
N LEU A 103 -9.86 -11.90 -6.83
CA LEU A 103 -10.55 -10.63 -6.61
C LEU A 103 -11.88 -10.88 -5.87
N ASP A 104 -12.70 -11.85 -6.25
CA ASP A 104 -13.94 -12.17 -5.52
C ASP A 104 -13.70 -12.54 -4.05
N ARG A 105 -12.63 -13.29 -3.77
CA ARG A 105 -12.25 -13.64 -2.39
C ARG A 105 -11.89 -12.42 -1.53
N VAL A 106 -11.39 -11.36 -2.16
CA VAL A 106 -10.73 -10.22 -1.51
C VAL A 106 -11.62 -8.98 -1.51
N LEU A 107 -12.41 -8.81 -2.56
CA LEU A 107 -13.20 -7.61 -2.84
C LEU A 107 -14.63 -7.67 -2.27
N THR A 108 -15.06 -8.81 -1.70
CA THR A 108 -16.41 -9.02 -1.17
C THR A 108 -16.70 -8.31 0.17
N GLY A 109 -15.94 -7.29 0.59
CA GLY A 109 -16.10 -6.72 1.94
C GLY A 109 -15.62 -5.30 2.21
N ALA A 110 -15.89 -4.84 3.44
CA ALA A 110 -15.51 -3.53 3.99
C ALA A 110 -13.99 -3.25 4.00
N PHE A 111 -13.16 -4.27 3.78
CA PHE A 111 -11.70 -4.18 3.83
C PHE A 111 -11.11 -3.35 2.69
N LEU A 112 -11.76 -3.35 1.52
CA LEU A 112 -11.34 -2.58 0.36
C LEU A 112 -11.20 -1.07 0.64
N HIS A 113 -12.23 -0.52 1.30
CA HIS A 113 -12.26 0.89 1.64
C HIS A 113 -11.33 1.23 2.80
N ARG A 114 -11.04 0.27 3.70
CA ARG A 114 -10.15 0.49 4.85
C ARG A 114 -8.69 0.70 4.44
N TRP A 115 -8.24 0.01 3.41
CA TRP A 115 -6.85 0.09 2.94
C TRP A 115 -6.63 1.15 1.86
N GLY A 116 -7.66 1.94 1.51
CA GLY A 116 -7.57 3.01 0.53
C GLY A 116 -7.09 2.53 -0.84
N VAL A 117 -7.42 1.28 -1.21
CA VAL A 117 -7.01 0.70 -2.49
C VAL A 117 -8.06 0.90 -3.57
N VAL A 118 -9.26 1.38 -3.21
CA VAL A 118 -10.35 1.62 -4.17
C VAL A 118 -10.48 3.11 -4.42
N GLU A 119 -10.45 3.47 -5.70
CA GLU A 119 -10.64 4.82 -6.19
C GLU A 119 -11.87 4.86 -7.13
N PRO A 120 -12.61 5.99 -7.14
CA PRO A 120 -13.64 6.19 -8.15
C PRO A 120 -13.00 6.21 -9.53
N HIS A 121 -13.69 5.66 -10.53
CA HIS A 121 -13.24 5.78 -11.92
C HIS A 121 -13.19 7.27 -12.31
N PRO A 122 -12.10 7.77 -12.93
CA PRO A 122 -11.94 9.20 -13.23
C PRO A 122 -12.92 9.70 -14.31
N VAL A 123 -13.42 8.80 -15.15
CA VAL A 123 -14.38 9.13 -16.22
C VAL A 123 -15.81 8.83 -15.79
N TYR A 124 -16.70 9.83 -15.95
CA TYR A 124 -18.10 9.81 -15.52
C TYR A 124 -18.94 8.69 -16.17
N GLU A 125 -18.63 8.28 -17.40
CA GLU A 125 -19.38 7.25 -18.12
C GLU A 125 -19.28 5.85 -17.48
N HIS A 126 -18.28 5.66 -16.62
CA HIS A 126 -17.96 4.41 -15.93
C HIS A 126 -18.24 4.48 -14.42
N ARG A 127 -19.31 5.18 -14.02
CA ARG A 127 -19.68 5.41 -12.61
C ARG A 127 -19.97 4.14 -11.79
N ASP A 128 -20.34 3.06 -12.46
CA ASP A 128 -20.53 1.73 -11.89
C ASP A 128 -19.22 0.96 -11.72
N ARG A 129 -18.14 1.42 -12.35
CA ARG A 129 -16.79 0.85 -12.23
C ARG A 129 -15.97 1.54 -11.15
N ARG A 130 -14.94 0.83 -10.69
CA ARG A 130 -13.99 1.25 -9.67
C ARG A 130 -12.59 0.94 -10.13
N TRP A 131 -11.63 1.78 -9.72
CA TRP A 131 -10.22 1.46 -9.84
C TRP A 131 -9.74 0.83 -8.55
N ILE A 132 -8.98 -0.25 -8.68
CA ILE A 132 -8.24 -0.86 -7.60
C ILE A 132 -6.77 -0.59 -7.85
N THR A 133 -6.18 0.24 -6.99
CA THR A 133 -4.78 0.64 -7.05
C THR A 133 -3.90 -0.49 -6.55
N LEU A 134 -3.09 -1.05 -7.47
CA LEU A 134 -2.15 -2.11 -7.18
C LEU A 134 -1.01 -1.57 -6.30
N PRO A 135 -0.63 -2.28 -5.22
CA PRO A 135 0.47 -1.88 -4.35
C PRO A 135 1.75 -1.84 -5.17
N PRO A 136 2.67 -0.89 -4.93
CA PRO A 136 3.95 -0.86 -5.63
C PRO A 136 4.76 -2.13 -5.34
N ALA A 137 5.59 -2.54 -6.29
CA ALA A 137 6.41 -3.75 -6.16
C ALA A 137 7.35 -3.72 -4.94
N ASP A 138 7.85 -2.53 -4.58
CA ASP A 138 8.59 -2.30 -3.35
C ASP A 138 8.04 -1.05 -2.63
N ARG A 139 7.13 -1.29 -1.67
CA ARG A 139 6.54 -0.22 -0.85
C ARG A 139 7.59 0.60 -0.09
N ALA A 140 8.67 -0.02 0.39
CA ALA A 140 9.71 0.69 1.13
C ALA A 140 10.49 1.63 0.21
N ALA A 141 10.83 1.17 -1.01
CA ALA A 141 11.46 2.01 -2.02
C ALA A 141 10.55 3.15 -2.47
N THR A 142 9.25 2.89 -2.69
CA THR A 142 8.28 3.93 -3.04
C THR A 142 8.16 4.99 -1.93
N VAL A 143 8.04 4.57 -0.66
CA VAL A 143 8.04 5.51 0.48
C VAL A 143 9.33 6.35 0.50
N ALA A 144 10.49 5.72 0.32
CA ALA A 144 11.76 6.44 0.26
C ALA A 144 11.81 7.45 -0.90
N ALA A 145 11.28 7.09 -2.07
CA ALA A 145 11.24 7.97 -3.24
C ALA A 145 10.31 9.18 -3.00
N ILE A 146 9.13 8.97 -2.44
CA ILE A 146 8.21 10.04 -2.04
C ILE A 146 8.90 10.95 -1.02
N VAL A 147 9.52 10.37 0.01
CA VAL A 147 10.21 11.15 1.04
C VAL A 147 11.31 12.01 0.46
N ARG A 148 12.17 11.44 -0.38
CA ARG A 148 13.30 12.14 -0.99
C ARG A 148 12.90 13.19 -2.01
N ARG A 149 11.66 13.18 -2.51
CA ARG A 149 11.15 14.28 -3.34
C ARG A 149 10.98 15.58 -2.54
N HIS A 150 10.64 15.46 -1.25
CA HIS A 150 10.41 16.61 -0.36
C HIS A 150 11.61 16.90 0.53
N VAL A 151 12.30 15.86 0.99
CA VAL A 151 13.51 15.95 1.82
C VAL A 151 14.61 15.13 1.15
N PRO A 152 15.34 15.70 0.18
CA PRO A 152 16.31 14.95 -0.64
C PRO A 152 17.25 14.10 0.19
N ASP A 153 17.89 14.65 1.20
CA ASP A 153 18.95 13.96 1.95
C ASP A 153 18.43 13.04 3.06
N ALA A 154 17.15 12.68 3.03
CA ALA A 154 16.58 11.73 3.97
C ALA A 154 17.15 10.31 3.79
N GLU A 155 17.52 9.70 4.90
CA GLU A 155 18.02 8.33 5.01
C GLU A 155 17.07 7.40 5.75
N SER A 156 16.24 7.93 6.65
CA SER A 156 15.20 7.14 7.29
C SER A 156 14.06 7.99 7.78
N LEU A 157 12.93 7.33 8.01
CA LEU A 157 11.71 7.90 8.55
C LEU A 157 11.32 7.11 9.80
N ILE A 158 11.08 7.81 10.90
CA ILE A 158 10.53 7.26 12.13
C ILE A 158 9.04 7.56 12.15
N CYS A 159 8.27 6.49 12.30
CA CYS A 159 6.81 6.51 12.31
C CYS A 159 6.27 5.91 13.61
N ARG A 160 5.10 6.39 14.01
CA ARG A 160 4.28 5.78 15.05
C ARG A 160 3.15 5.00 14.41
N PHE A 161 2.97 3.75 14.82
CA PHE A 161 1.90 2.88 14.36
C PHE A 161 0.94 2.55 15.49
N GLU A 162 -0.35 2.74 15.24
CA GLU A 162 -1.40 2.45 16.21
C GLU A 162 -2.53 1.66 15.56
N ALA A 163 -2.87 0.51 16.15
CA ALA A 163 -4.02 -0.27 15.71
C ALA A 163 -5.31 0.43 16.13
N THR A 164 -6.19 0.69 15.17
CA THR A 164 -7.50 1.31 15.39
C THR A 164 -8.61 0.40 14.84
N HIS A 165 -9.86 0.71 15.16
CA HIS A 165 -11.03 0.03 14.59
C HIS A 165 -11.16 0.20 13.06
N ARG A 166 -10.39 1.12 12.44
CA ARG A 166 -10.40 1.39 10.99
C ARG A 166 -9.15 0.87 10.27
N GLY A 167 -8.28 0.13 10.96
CA GLY A 167 -6.98 -0.30 10.44
C GLY A 167 -5.83 0.33 11.21
N VAL A 168 -4.67 0.47 10.57
CA VAL A 168 -3.46 1.02 11.20
C VAL A 168 -3.37 2.52 10.94
N ALA A 169 -3.40 3.32 12.02
CA ALA A 169 -3.07 4.74 11.96
C ALA A 169 -1.55 4.93 11.97
N VAL A 170 -1.07 5.86 11.14
CA VAL A 170 0.35 6.18 11.00
C VAL A 170 0.59 7.64 11.38
N GLY A 171 1.49 7.88 12.33
CA GLY A 171 2.05 9.19 12.66
C GLY A 171 3.48 9.31 12.14
N PHE A 172 3.88 10.52 11.75
CA PHE A 172 5.22 10.81 11.27
C PHE A 172 5.95 11.61 12.33
N GLU A 173 7.04 11.05 12.88
CA GLU A 173 7.69 11.62 14.07
C GLU A 173 8.99 12.32 13.69
N GLN A 174 9.87 11.66 12.96
CA GLN A 174 11.20 12.20 12.63
C GLN A 174 11.73 11.71 11.29
N ILE A 175 12.55 12.52 10.64
CA ILE A 175 13.39 12.14 9.51
C ILE A 175 14.84 12.21 9.95
N THR A 176 15.62 11.17 9.67
CA THR A 176 17.08 11.24 9.81
C THR A 176 17.68 11.57 8.45
N LEU A 177 18.52 12.61 8.41
CA LEU A 177 19.25 13.06 7.23
C LEU A 177 20.61 12.37 7.12
N HIS A 178 21.20 12.40 5.92
CA HIS A 178 22.53 11.82 5.64
C HIS A 178 23.65 12.43 6.49
N CYS A 179 23.52 13.69 6.91
CA CYS A 179 24.46 14.33 7.82
C CYS A 179 24.34 13.87 9.28
N GLY A 180 23.39 12.96 9.59
CA GLY A 180 23.07 12.49 10.94
C GLY A 180 22.13 13.42 11.72
N GLU A 181 21.75 14.57 11.15
CA GLU A 181 20.74 15.45 11.74
C GLU A 181 19.36 14.78 11.74
N ARG A 182 18.57 15.06 12.78
CA ARG A 182 17.17 14.62 12.88
C ARG A 182 16.24 15.82 12.79
N VAL A 183 15.31 15.74 11.85
CA VAL A 183 14.25 16.73 11.68
C VAL A 183 12.99 16.16 12.31
N ASN A 184 12.47 16.83 13.35
CA ASN A 184 11.15 16.50 13.90
C ASN A 184 10.09 16.88 12.89
N ILE A 185 9.17 15.96 12.61
CA ILE A 185 8.00 16.24 11.78
C ILE A 185 6.90 16.72 12.73
N PRO A 186 6.38 17.95 12.57
CA PRO A 186 5.25 18.44 13.36
C PRO A 186 3.94 17.79 12.86
N CYS A 187 3.80 16.47 12.96
CA CYS A 187 2.61 15.77 12.48
C CYS A 187 2.21 14.62 13.41
N PRO A 188 1.59 14.92 14.58
CA PRO A 188 1.13 13.86 15.48
C PRO A 188 0.02 12.99 14.87
N ARG A 189 -0.72 13.52 13.89
CA ARG A 189 -1.67 12.89 12.95
C ARG A 189 -2.04 13.99 11.95
N CYS A 190 -2.07 13.72 10.64
CA CYS A 190 -2.34 14.68 9.55
C CYS A 190 -3.28 15.85 9.95
N SER A 191 -2.77 17.08 10.05
CA SER A 191 -3.58 18.29 10.29
C SER A 191 -3.55 19.18 9.04
N PRO A 192 -4.68 19.79 8.61
CA PRO A 192 -4.87 20.26 7.23
C PRO A 192 -4.35 21.66 6.91
N GLU A 193 -3.74 22.40 7.85
CA GLU A 193 -3.71 23.87 7.75
C GLU A 193 -2.36 24.57 8.03
N SER A 194 -1.21 23.88 7.98
CA SER A 194 0.10 24.57 8.12
C SER A 194 0.95 24.49 6.86
N ASP A 195 1.33 25.64 6.32
CA ASP A 195 2.32 25.79 5.23
C ASP A 195 3.72 25.25 5.62
N ASP A 196 3.97 25.05 6.93
CA ASP A 196 5.22 24.51 7.47
C ASP A 196 5.25 22.97 7.59
N ASN A 197 4.26 22.26 7.04
CA ASN A 197 4.31 20.80 6.98
C ASN A 197 5.24 20.37 5.84
N PRO A 198 6.24 19.49 6.06
CA PRO A 198 7.10 18.98 4.99
C PRO A 198 6.34 18.23 3.87
N TRP A 199 5.06 17.88 4.11
CA TRP A 199 4.24 17.11 3.20
C TRP A 199 2.94 17.82 2.83
N PRO A 200 2.58 17.87 1.53
CA PRO A 200 1.20 18.07 1.09
C PRO A 200 0.23 17.00 1.64
N HIS A 201 -1.07 17.30 1.66
CA HIS A 201 -2.09 16.42 2.24
C HIS A 201 -2.22 15.08 1.52
N ASP A 202 -2.31 15.11 0.19
CA ASP A 202 -2.31 13.93 -0.69
C ASP A 202 -1.08 13.04 -0.46
N VAL A 203 0.11 13.65 -0.35
CA VAL A 203 1.36 12.93 -0.06
C VAL A 203 1.32 12.26 1.31
N SER A 204 0.75 12.93 2.33
CA SER A 204 0.61 12.37 3.67
C SER A 204 -0.32 11.14 3.69
N HIS A 205 -1.43 11.19 2.95
CA HIS A 205 -2.35 10.06 2.82
C HIS A 205 -1.72 8.88 2.09
N GLU A 206 -0.99 9.15 1.00
CA GLU A 206 -0.28 8.11 0.25
C GLU A 206 0.79 7.42 1.12
N LEU A 207 1.61 8.21 1.82
CA LEU A 207 2.62 7.69 2.75
C LEU A 207 1.98 6.87 3.87
N ALA A 208 0.93 7.38 4.51
CA ALA A 208 0.24 6.69 5.59
C ALA A 208 -0.35 5.35 5.11
N ARG A 209 -0.95 5.32 3.91
CA ARG A 209 -1.48 4.11 3.28
C ARG A 209 -0.38 3.07 3.05
N LEU A 210 0.72 3.45 2.41
CA LEU A 210 1.83 2.53 2.10
C LEU A 210 2.49 1.99 3.38
N LEU A 211 2.74 2.86 4.36
CA LEU A 211 3.34 2.47 5.64
C LEU A 211 2.41 1.58 6.46
N ALA A 212 1.10 1.86 6.48
CA ALA A 212 0.12 1.03 7.15
C ALA A 212 0.10 -0.40 6.57
N GLN A 213 0.09 -0.53 5.24
CA GLN A 213 0.15 -1.83 4.57
C GLN A 213 1.47 -2.57 4.88
N LEU A 214 2.59 -1.86 4.83
CA LEU A 214 3.91 -2.40 5.13
C LEU A 214 3.97 -2.91 6.59
N TYR A 215 3.42 -2.16 7.55
CA TYR A 215 3.35 -2.55 8.95
C TYR A 215 2.39 -3.72 9.21
N ALA A 216 1.27 -3.78 8.49
CA ALA A 216 0.26 -4.81 8.64
C ALA A 216 0.71 -6.18 8.12
N LEU A 217 1.60 -6.22 7.12
CA LEU A 217 2.15 -7.44 6.55
C LEU A 217 3.39 -7.90 7.34
N PRO A 218 3.35 -9.03 8.08
CA PRO A 218 4.44 -9.42 8.99
C PRO A 218 5.79 -9.62 8.30
N HIS A 219 5.79 -10.16 7.08
CA HIS A 219 7.00 -10.41 6.30
C HIS A 219 7.63 -9.12 5.78
N LEU A 220 6.84 -8.09 5.45
CA LEU A 220 7.36 -6.77 5.08
C LEU A 220 7.82 -5.98 6.30
N ARG A 221 7.00 -5.96 7.35
CA ARG A 221 7.36 -5.30 8.63
C ARG A 221 8.70 -5.78 9.15
N SER A 222 8.90 -7.10 9.25
CA SER A 222 10.16 -7.66 9.76
C SER A 222 11.38 -7.41 8.86
N ARG A 223 11.15 -7.20 7.55
CA ARG A 223 12.22 -6.92 6.59
C ARG A 223 12.61 -5.45 6.55
N HIS A 224 11.65 -4.53 6.69
CA HIS A 224 11.85 -3.12 6.38
C HIS A 224 11.75 -2.19 7.59
N LEU A 225 11.06 -2.59 8.66
CA LEU A 225 10.88 -1.76 9.85
C LEU A 225 11.69 -2.29 11.03
N THR A 226 12.41 -1.38 11.67
CA THR A 226 13.15 -1.66 12.90
C THR A 226 12.42 -0.99 14.07
N PRO A 227 12.10 -1.71 15.16
CA PRO A 227 11.47 -1.10 16.32
C PRO A 227 12.42 -0.09 16.98
N CYS A 228 11.92 1.10 17.29
CA CYS A 228 12.68 2.12 18.00
C CYS A 228 12.55 1.89 19.51
N MET A 229 13.69 1.66 20.18
CA MET A 229 13.76 1.61 21.64
C MET A 229 13.87 3.04 22.17
N ASP A 230 12.78 3.79 22.15
CA ASP A 230 12.75 5.07 22.86
C ASP A 230 12.23 4.86 24.28
N VAL A 231 13.15 4.88 25.25
CA VAL A 231 12.91 4.60 26.68
C VAL A 231 12.21 5.79 27.38
N ALA A 232 11.96 6.88 26.66
CA ALA A 232 11.50 8.15 27.24
C ALA A 232 10.03 8.52 26.98
N SER A 233 9.20 7.71 26.30
CA SER A 233 7.91 8.20 25.80
C SER A 233 6.66 7.38 26.16
N GLU A 234 5.52 8.06 26.20
CA GLU A 234 4.14 7.56 26.31
C GLU A 234 3.71 6.63 25.16
N HIS A 235 4.64 6.23 24.28
CA HIS A 235 4.42 5.50 23.02
C HIS A 235 5.30 4.24 22.89
N GLU A 236 5.68 3.65 24.03
CA GLU A 236 6.47 2.42 24.09
C GLU A 236 5.89 1.32 23.17
N GLY A 237 6.73 0.76 22.31
CA GLY A 237 6.36 -0.31 21.36
C GLY A 237 5.61 0.14 20.09
N GLN A 238 5.32 1.43 19.92
CA GLN A 238 4.59 1.96 18.77
C GLN A 238 5.50 2.64 17.73
N LEU A 239 6.75 2.93 18.07
CA LEU A 239 7.69 3.63 17.21
C LEU A 239 8.53 2.65 16.38
N TRP A 240 8.61 2.92 15.08
CA TRP A 240 9.34 2.10 14.12
C TRP A 240 10.08 2.98 13.13
N GLN A 241 11.28 2.57 12.78
CA GLN A 241 12.12 3.24 11.79
C GLN A 241 12.12 2.45 10.48
N LEU A 242 11.81 3.14 9.39
CA LEU A 242 12.06 2.68 8.03
C LEU A 242 13.37 3.27 7.54
N VAL A 243 14.40 2.45 7.37
CA VAL A 243 15.66 2.85 6.74
C VAL A 243 15.49 2.77 5.24
N PHE A 244 15.80 3.86 4.55
CA PHE A 244 15.64 3.92 3.11
C PHE A 244 16.75 3.15 2.41
N PRO A 245 16.43 2.43 1.32
CA PRO A 245 17.46 1.79 0.50
C PRO A 245 18.43 2.85 -0.03
N TYR A 246 19.68 2.45 -0.23
CA TYR A 246 20.75 3.31 -0.73
C TYR A 246 20.32 4.00 -2.02
N ARG A 247 20.65 5.28 -2.19
CA ARG A 247 20.54 5.92 -3.50
C ARG A 247 21.48 5.14 -4.43
N GLU A 248 20.97 4.54 -5.51
CA GLU A 248 21.86 4.28 -6.63
C GLU A 248 22.47 5.63 -7.03
N PRO A 249 23.81 5.75 -7.11
CA PRO A 249 24.40 6.97 -7.62
C PRO A 249 23.79 7.19 -8.99
N ALA A 250 23.12 8.34 -9.19
CA ALA A 250 22.62 8.75 -10.49
C ALA A 250 23.76 8.48 -11.47
N SER A 251 23.56 7.55 -12.40
CA SER A 251 24.56 7.14 -13.36
C SER A 251 25.19 8.41 -13.90
N ALA A 252 26.44 8.66 -13.52
CA ALA A 252 27.19 9.82 -13.96
C ALA A 252 27.00 9.87 -15.48
N GLY A 253 26.48 10.99 -15.95
CA GLY A 253 25.98 11.12 -17.31
C GLY A 253 26.90 10.44 -18.30
N ALA A 254 26.29 9.78 -19.28
CA ALA A 254 26.97 9.44 -20.52
C ALA A 254 27.41 10.76 -21.19
N ALA A 255 28.50 11.32 -20.68
CA ALA A 255 29.39 12.19 -21.41
C ALA A 255 30.15 11.29 -22.37
N HIS A 256 29.56 11.03 -23.52
CA HIS A 256 30.32 10.59 -24.68
C HIS A 256 29.82 11.33 -25.92
N HIS A 257 30.62 12.36 -26.24
CA HIS A 257 30.94 12.96 -27.53
C HIS A 257 29.87 13.07 -28.62
#